data_AF-A0AAE1JRB0-F1
#
_entry.id   AF-A0AAE1JRB0-F1
#
_cell.length_a   1.000
_cell.length_b   1.000
_cell.length_c   1.000
_cell.angle_alpha   90.00
_cell.angle_beta   90.00
_cell.angle_gamma   90.00
#
_symmetry.space_group_name_H-M   'P 1'
#
loop_
_entity.id
_entity.type
_entity.pdbx_description
1 polymer ?
#
loop_
_entity_poly.entity_id
_entity_poly.type
_entity_poly.pdbx_seq_one_letter_code
_entity_poly.pdbx_strand_id
1 'polypeptide(L)'
;MSRYPKADPFDVLDMRYNLSGYKVVHSPEVSLSFGHGVNVRLDSTGIIYVLSEEQACLGFAANKDDDGGDDDLAIIENTQQKTMEVVYDVEGERIGFRPHGCK
;
A
#
# COMPACT_ATOMS: atom_id res chain seq x y z
N MET A 1 -6.21 -6.59 -9.43
CA MET A 1 -5.32 -7.76 -9.59
C MET A 1 -6.02 -9.05 -10.06
N SER A 2 -7.27 -9.01 -10.55
CA SER A 2 -8.04 -10.23 -10.92
C SER A 2 -7.50 -11.01 -12.13
N ARG A 3 -6.50 -10.47 -12.83
CA ARG A 3 -5.88 -11.07 -14.03
C ARG A 3 -4.85 -12.15 -13.69
N TYR A 4 -4.43 -12.24 -12.44
CA TYR A 4 -3.38 -13.14 -11.99
C TYR A 4 -3.98 -14.23 -11.10
N PRO A 5 -3.54 -15.50 -11.25
CA PRO A 5 -3.93 -16.55 -10.33
C PRO A 5 -3.56 -16.19 -8.89
N LYS A 6 -4.49 -16.40 -7.96
CA LYS A 6 -4.20 -16.30 -6.53
C LYS A 6 -3.29 -17.47 -6.10
N ALA A 7 -2.47 -17.23 -5.10
CA ALA A 7 -1.66 -18.24 -4.43
C ALA A 7 -1.95 -18.21 -2.92
N ASP A 8 -1.40 -19.17 -2.18
CA ASP A 8 -1.55 -19.22 -0.73
C ASP A 8 -0.98 -17.95 -0.07
N PRO A 9 -1.61 -17.46 1.02
CA PRO A 9 -1.14 -16.30 1.77
C PRO A 9 0.36 -16.34 2.09
N PHE A 10 0.96 -15.17 2.23
CA PHE A 10 2.33 -15.03 2.71
C PHE A 10 2.35 -14.17 3.97
N ASP A 11 2.68 -14.78 5.10
CA ASP A 11 2.67 -14.12 6.41
C ASP A 11 1.30 -13.47 6.69
N VAL A 12 1.26 -12.18 7.04
CA VAL A 12 0.04 -11.40 7.26
C VAL A 12 -0.68 -10.99 5.98
N LEU A 13 -0.07 -11.20 4.80
CA LEU A 13 -0.63 -10.79 3.51
C LEU A 13 -1.46 -11.92 2.90
N ASP A 14 -2.77 -11.74 2.85
CA ASP A 14 -3.76 -12.70 2.37
C ASP A 14 -3.92 -12.71 0.84
N MET A 15 -3.62 -11.59 0.17
CA MET A 15 -3.76 -11.43 -1.27
C MET A 15 -2.42 -11.65 -2.01
N ARG A 16 -1.99 -12.91 -2.15
CA ARG A 16 -0.82 -13.33 -2.95
C ARG A 16 -1.20 -13.76 -4.37
N TYR A 17 -0.31 -13.50 -5.33
CA TYR A 17 -0.49 -13.83 -6.74
C TYR A 17 0.71 -14.58 -7.32
N ASN A 18 0.41 -15.51 -8.23
CA ASN A 18 1.39 -16.15 -9.11
C ASN A 18 1.49 -15.36 -10.43
N LEU A 19 2.69 -14.91 -10.75
CA LEU A 19 3.04 -14.07 -11.90
C LEU A 19 3.91 -14.83 -12.92
N SER A 20 4.13 -16.14 -12.77
CA SER A 20 4.88 -16.94 -13.75
C SER A 20 4.29 -16.78 -15.16
N GLY A 21 5.15 -16.45 -16.12
CA GLY A 21 4.77 -16.25 -17.52
C GLY A 21 4.17 -14.87 -17.86
N TYR A 22 3.95 -13.99 -16.88
CA TYR A 22 3.50 -12.62 -17.12
C TYR A 22 4.70 -11.68 -17.28
N LYS A 23 4.88 -11.12 -18.48
CA LYS A 23 5.98 -10.19 -18.77
C LYS A 23 5.77 -8.78 -18.20
N VAL A 24 4.52 -8.39 -18.03
CA VAL A 24 4.12 -7.07 -17.53
C VAL A 24 3.09 -7.26 -16.43
N VAL A 25 3.42 -6.74 -15.25
CA VAL A 25 2.56 -6.79 -14.07
C VAL A 25 1.94 -5.42 -13.87
N HIS A 26 0.62 -5.37 -13.79
CA HIS A 26 -0.15 -4.16 -13.56
C HIS A 26 -0.60 -4.10 -12.11
N SER A 27 -0.18 -3.08 -11.38
CA SER A 27 -0.72 -2.77 -10.06
C SER A 27 -2.12 -2.15 -10.18
N PRO A 28 -2.99 -2.30 -9.15
CA PRO A 28 -4.16 -1.44 -9.05
C PRO A 28 -3.72 0.00 -8.77
N GLU A 29 -4.63 0.94 -8.98
CA GLU A 29 -4.46 2.31 -8.50
C GLU A 29 -5.05 2.42 -7.09
N VAL A 30 -4.27 2.96 -6.16
CA VAL A 30 -4.68 3.15 -4.75
C VAL A 30 -4.34 4.57 -4.34
N SER A 31 -5.29 5.25 -3.69
CA SER A 31 -5.10 6.58 -3.12
C SER A 31 -5.59 6.62 -1.67
N LEU A 32 -4.79 7.23 -0.80
CA LEU A 32 -5.18 7.56 0.57
C LEU A 32 -5.88 8.92 0.56
N SER A 33 -7.12 8.96 1.02
CA SER A 33 -7.94 10.18 1.07
C SER A 33 -7.89 10.77 2.46
N PHE A 34 -7.41 11.99 2.59
CA PHE A 34 -7.36 12.74 3.85
C PHE A 34 -8.39 13.87 3.84
N GLY A 35 -8.61 14.47 5.01
CA GLY A 35 -9.44 15.65 5.16
C GLY A 35 -9.03 16.79 4.20
N HIS A 36 -9.95 17.74 3.99
CA HIS A 36 -9.73 18.91 3.13
C HIS A 36 -9.43 18.58 1.65
N GLY A 37 -9.82 17.39 1.18
CA GLY A 37 -9.73 17.00 -0.23
C GLY A 37 -8.33 16.57 -0.68
N VAL A 38 -7.42 16.29 0.27
CA VAL A 38 -6.08 15.82 -0.05
C VAL A 38 -6.13 14.33 -0.42
N ASN A 39 -5.69 14.00 -1.63
CA ASN A 39 -5.58 12.63 -2.10
C ASN A 39 -4.12 12.30 -2.39
N VAL A 40 -3.60 11.28 -1.71
CA VAL A 40 -2.22 10.82 -1.86
C VAL A 40 -2.24 9.51 -2.63
N ARG A 41 -1.90 9.57 -3.93
CA ARG A 41 -1.77 8.38 -4.76
C ARG A 41 -0.49 7.64 -4.36
N LEU A 42 -0.62 6.33 -4.12
CA LEU A 42 0.52 5.47 -3.81
C LEU A 42 1.24 5.05 -5.09
N ASP A 43 2.56 4.98 -5.03
CA ASP A 43 3.35 4.34 -6.07
C ASP A 43 3.14 2.82 -6.06
N SER A 44 3.36 2.17 -7.21
CA SER A 44 3.28 0.72 -7.35
C SER A 44 4.14 -0.03 -6.32
N THR A 45 5.30 0.51 -5.92
CA THR A 45 6.19 -0.05 -4.89
C THR A 45 5.61 0.04 -3.47
N GLY A 46 4.62 0.90 -3.24
CA GLY A 46 3.84 1.00 -2.00
C GLY A 46 2.52 0.22 -2.01
N ILE A 47 2.20 -0.43 -3.13
CA ILE A 47 0.98 -1.24 -3.32
C ILE A 47 1.34 -2.73 -3.43
N ILE A 48 2.44 -3.04 -4.13
CA ILE A 48 2.87 -4.40 -4.45
C ILE A 48 4.09 -4.76 -3.61
N TYR A 49 3.96 -5.83 -2.83
CA TYR A 49 5.07 -6.42 -2.09
C TYR A 49 5.66 -7.58 -2.91
N VAL A 50 6.84 -7.39 -3.47
CA VAL A 50 7.52 -8.39 -4.32
C VAL A 50 8.24 -9.42 -3.46
N LEU A 51 7.90 -10.70 -3.65
CA LEU A 51 8.54 -11.84 -2.99
C LEU A 51 9.63 -12.46 -3.87
N SER A 52 9.36 -12.55 -5.17
CA SER A 52 10.29 -13.02 -6.20
C SER A 52 9.85 -12.49 -7.57
N GLU A 53 10.58 -12.81 -8.63
CA GLU A 53 10.22 -12.44 -10.01
C GLU A 53 8.82 -12.96 -10.43
N GLU A 54 8.37 -14.07 -9.83
CA GLU A 54 7.11 -14.73 -10.19
C GLU A 54 6.06 -14.63 -9.09
N GLN A 55 6.34 -13.97 -7.96
CA GLN A 55 5.41 -13.93 -6.83
C GLN A 55 5.39 -12.56 -6.17
N ALA A 56 4.18 -12.07 -5.95
CA ALA A 56 3.95 -10.82 -5.23
C ALA A 56 2.65 -10.87 -4.43
N CYS A 57 2.56 -10.04 -3.40
CA CYS A 57 1.36 -9.78 -2.63
C CYS A 57 0.87 -8.34 -2.85
N LEU A 58 -0.41 -8.08 -2.61
CA LEU A 58 -0.82 -6.74 -2.22
C LEU A 58 -0.26 -6.45 -0.82
N GLY A 59 0.36 -5.28 -0.65
CA GLY A 59 1.01 -4.86 0.60
C GLY A 59 0.03 -4.42 1.68
N PHE A 60 -1.17 -4.99 1.75
CA PHE A 60 -2.22 -4.65 2.69
C PHE A 60 -2.61 -5.89 3.48
N ALA A 61 -2.80 -5.73 4.78
CA ALA A 61 -3.29 -6.77 5.68
C ALA A 61 -4.46 -6.21 6.47
N ALA A 62 -5.40 -7.09 6.82
CA ALA A 62 -6.44 -6.73 7.78
C ALA A 62 -5.81 -6.43 9.14
N ASN A 63 -6.27 -5.36 9.78
CA ASN A 63 -5.98 -5.13 11.19
C ASN A 63 -6.84 -6.12 12.01
N LYS A 64 -6.23 -6.89 12.91
CA LYS A 64 -6.94 -7.92 13.69
C LYS A 64 -7.75 -7.34 14.85
N ASP A 65 -7.43 -6.11 15.24
CA ASP A 65 -8.11 -5.38 16.30
C ASP A 65 -9.21 -4.45 15.74
N ASP A 66 -9.45 -4.51 14.42
CA ASP A 66 -10.55 -3.83 13.74
C ASP A 66 -11.86 -4.55 14.07
N ASP A 67 -12.74 -3.86 14.82
CA ASP A 67 -14.05 -4.36 15.21
C ASP A 67 -15.19 -3.75 14.37
N GLY A 68 -14.84 -2.97 13.34
CA GLY A 68 -15.77 -2.28 12.46
C GLY A 68 -16.37 -1.00 13.07
N GLY A 69 -15.77 -0.50 14.16
CA GLY A 69 -16.22 0.67 14.92
C GLY A 69 -15.48 1.96 14.57
N ASP A 70 -15.92 3.07 15.17
CA ASP A 70 -15.31 4.39 14.94
C ASP A 70 -13.87 4.52 15.50
N ASP A 71 -13.42 3.52 16.28
CA ASP A 71 -12.05 3.42 16.83
C ASP A 71 -11.10 2.59 15.92
N ASP A 72 -11.55 2.20 14.72
CA ASP A 72 -10.73 1.40 13.80
C ASP A 72 -9.48 2.16 13.34
N LEU A 73 -8.33 1.62 13.71
CA LEU A 73 -7.03 2.18 13.40
C LEU A 73 -6.53 1.70 12.03
N ALA A 74 -6.39 2.62 11.09
CA ALA A 74 -5.62 2.41 9.86
C ALA A 74 -4.13 2.68 10.10
N ILE A 75 -3.28 1.72 9.73
CA ILE A 75 -1.82 1.84 9.89
C ILE A 75 -1.16 2.01 8.51
N ILE A 76 -0.42 3.10 8.34
CA ILE A 76 0.37 3.36 7.13
C ILE A 76 1.81 2.89 7.39
N GLU A 77 2.08 1.65 7.02
CA GLU A 77 3.38 1.00 7.18
C GLU A 77 4.46 1.56 6.24
N ASN A 78 5.72 1.17 6.49
CA ASN A 78 6.89 1.57 5.69
C ASN A 78 6.70 1.33 4.19
N THR A 79 5.99 0.27 3.78
CA THR A 79 5.76 -0.04 2.36
C THR A 79 4.99 1.08 1.67
N GLN A 80 3.86 1.54 2.22
CA GLN A 80 3.04 2.61 1.63
C GLN A 80 3.76 3.95 1.59
N GLN A 81 4.78 4.15 2.44
CA GLN A 81 5.58 5.37 2.47
C GLN A 81 6.74 5.38 1.46
N LYS A 82 7.04 4.27 0.78
CA LYS A 82 8.10 4.22 -0.25
C LYS A 82 7.85 5.26 -1.35
N THR A 83 8.94 5.90 -1.80
CA THR A 83 8.94 6.98 -2.81
C THR A 83 8.21 8.26 -2.39
N MET A 84 7.53 8.28 -1.26
CA MET A 84 6.84 9.43 -0.71
C MET A 84 7.71 10.11 0.34
N GLU A 85 7.78 11.43 0.28
CA GLU A 85 8.27 12.21 1.40
C GLU A 85 7.10 12.61 2.29
N VAL A 86 7.28 12.41 3.59
CA VAL A 86 6.34 12.81 4.63
C VAL A 86 6.97 13.96 5.42
N VAL A 87 6.30 15.09 5.43
CA VAL A 87 6.73 16.30 6.14
C VAL A 87 5.88 16.44 7.40
N TYR A 88 6.52 16.43 8.55
CA TYR A 88 5.87 16.65 9.84
C TYR A 88 6.04 18.12 10.24
N ASP A 89 4.99 18.91 10.03
CA ASP A 89 4.92 20.30 10.52
C ASP A 89 4.31 20.26 11.93
N VAL A 90 5.17 20.07 12.93
CA VAL A 90 4.76 19.94 14.33
C VAL A 90 4.16 21.23 14.88
N GLU A 91 4.72 22.39 14.52
CA GLU A 91 4.22 23.70 14.97
C GLU A 91 2.89 24.05 14.29
N GLY A 92 2.73 23.72 13.01
CA GLY A 92 1.49 23.93 12.26
C GLY A 92 0.45 22.80 12.37
N GLU A 93 0.69 21.80 13.24
CA GLU A 93 -0.19 20.66 13.52
C GLU A 93 -0.69 19.93 12.27
N ARG A 94 0.21 19.70 11.29
CA ARG A 94 -0.16 19.06 10.01
C ARG A 94 0.93 18.16 9.45
N ILE A 95 0.48 17.27 8.58
CA ILE A 95 1.33 16.36 7.82
C ILE A 95 1.21 16.72 6.33
N GLY A 96 2.36 16.87 5.68
CA GLY A 96 2.46 17.07 4.23
C GLY A 96 2.96 15.81 3.54
N PHE A 97 2.45 15.56 2.33
CA PHE A 97 2.87 14.42 1.51
C PHE A 97 3.36 14.93 0.15
N ARG A 98 4.55 14.48 -0.27
CA ARG A 98 5.09 14.75 -1.61
C ARG A 98 5.43 13.44 -2.31
N PRO A 99 4.79 13.12 -3.45
CA PRO A 99 5.12 11.92 -4.21
C PRO A 99 6.49 12.06 -4.90
N HIS A 100 7.19 10.95 -5.11
CA HIS A 100 8.52 10.88 -5.73
C HIS A 100 9.60 11.71 -5.00
N GLY A 101 9.52 11.80 -3.67
CA GLY A 101 10.48 12.52 -2.84
C GLY A 101 11.83 11.80 -2.66
N CYS A 102 11.81 10.46 -2.72
CA CYS A 102 13.00 9.61 -2.62
C CYS A 102 13.28 8.94 -3.98
N LYS A 103 14.52 9.03 -4.46
CA LYS A 103 14.99 8.43 -5.71
C LYS A 103 15.88 7.22 -5.45
#